data_AF-A0A972YH95-F1
#
_entry.id   AF-A0A972YH95-F1
#
_cell.length_a   1.000
_cell.length_b   1.000
_cell.length_c   1.000
_cell.angle_alpha   90.00
_cell.angle_beta   90.00
_cell.angle_gamma   90.00
#
_symmetry.space_group_name_H-M   'P 1'
#
loop_
_entity.id
_entity.type
_entity.pdbx_description
1 polymer ?
#
loop_
_entity_poly.entity_id
_entity_poly.type
_entity_poly.pdbx_seq_one_letter_code
_entity_poly.pdbx_strand_id
1 'polypeptide(L)'
;MQKAYSAEKAAAFAYIGHAGSLKSEVDEQAIHRIERDEWDHRRNVLAIMNRWEIPVARWYELKYHVIGKIIGASCYLIGRFMPYFFAGKLESGNVCEYIVMMRYFNELGIDDHDEVLYEMGLKEKEHEVYFQEIIKNAPWLPLFERVFNWGAKTSLNDVEFENPLPLKTAGKYCKGYGKGQAGYEN
;
A
#
# COMPACT_ATOMS: atom_id res chain seq x y z
N MET A 1 -12.02 5.97 -1.58
CA MET A 1 -12.89 4.80 -1.37
C MET A 1 -13.06 3.91 -2.60
N GLN A 2 -13.85 4.25 -3.62
CA GLN A 2 -14.07 3.33 -4.78
C GLN A 2 -12.77 2.89 -5.48
N LYS A 3 -11.81 3.83 -5.60
CA LYS A 3 -10.46 3.57 -6.12
C LYS A 3 -9.69 2.63 -5.19
N ALA A 4 -9.52 2.99 -3.92
CA ALA A 4 -8.91 2.14 -2.87
C ALA A 4 -9.44 0.71 -2.92
N TYR A 5 -10.77 0.52 -2.80
CA TYR A 5 -11.42 -0.78 -2.88
C TYR A 5 -10.94 -1.61 -4.08
N SER A 6 -10.92 -1.00 -5.26
CA SER A 6 -10.49 -1.67 -6.49
C SER A 6 -8.97 -1.90 -6.52
N ALA A 7 -8.18 -0.98 -5.98
CA ALA A 7 -6.73 -1.06 -5.90
C ALA A 7 -6.25 -2.20 -4.99
N GLU A 8 -6.93 -2.46 -3.87
CA GLU A 8 -6.66 -3.62 -3.00
C GLU A 8 -6.67 -4.94 -3.77
N LYS A 9 -7.60 -5.10 -4.72
CA LYS A 9 -7.64 -6.30 -5.57
C LYS A 9 -6.44 -6.37 -6.51
N ALA A 10 -5.93 -5.23 -6.97
CA ALA A 10 -4.72 -5.22 -7.78
C ALA A 10 -3.49 -5.60 -6.94
N ALA A 11 -3.38 -5.07 -5.72
CA ALA A 11 -2.33 -5.42 -4.76
C ALA A 11 -2.37 -6.92 -4.46
N ALA A 12 -3.53 -7.46 -4.08
CA ALA A 12 -3.71 -8.89 -3.84
C ALA A 12 -3.29 -9.75 -5.04
N PHE A 13 -3.70 -9.40 -6.27
CA PHE A 13 -3.27 -10.15 -7.46
C PHE A 13 -1.78 -10.03 -7.76
N ALA A 14 -1.18 -8.86 -7.50
CA ALA A 14 0.26 -8.69 -7.61
C ALA A 14 0.99 -9.60 -6.60
N TYR A 15 0.50 -9.71 -5.36
CA TYR A 15 1.07 -10.60 -4.35
C TYR A 15 0.88 -12.08 -4.65
N ILE A 16 -0.25 -12.51 -5.20
CA ILE A 16 -0.42 -13.89 -5.70
C ILE A 16 0.65 -14.22 -6.74
N GLY A 17 0.88 -13.31 -7.69
CA GLY A 17 1.92 -13.49 -8.71
C GLY A 17 3.34 -13.44 -8.14
N HIS A 18 3.59 -12.54 -7.20
CA HIS A 18 4.87 -12.44 -6.51
C HIS A 18 5.17 -13.72 -5.72
N ALA A 19 4.26 -14.17 -4.85
CA ALA A 19 4.39 -15.41 -4.09
C ALA A 19 4.71 -16.60 -5.01
N GLY A 20 3.92 -16.79 -6.08
CA GLY A 20 4.14 -17.88 -7.03
C GLY A 20 5.45 -17.78 -7.85
N SER A 21 6.07 -16.60 -7.92
CA SER A 21 7.38 -16.42 -8.58
C SER A 21 8.58 -16.74 -7.67
N LEU A 22 8.35 -16.88 -6.35
CA LEU A 22 9.40 -17.14 -5.37
C LEU A 22 9.73 -18.64 -5.30
N LYS A 23 10.97 -18.94 -4.90
CA LYS A 23 11.47 -20.32 -4.70
C LYS A 23 11.59 -20.71 -3.24
N SER A 24 11.61 -19.72 -2.35
CA SER A 24 11.78 -19.91 -0.91
C SER A 24 10.40 -20.00 -0.27
N GLU A 25 10.11 -21.12 0.37
CA GLU A 25 8.83 -21.33 1.07
C GLU A 25 8.61 -20.28 2.16
N VAL A 26 9.67 -19.87 2.86
CA VAL A 26 9.60 -18.85 3.91
C VAL A 26 9.18 -17.50 3.32
N ASP A 27 9.74 -17.13 2.18
CA ASP A 27 9.42 -15.86 1.52
C ASP A 27 8.01 -15.90 0.90
N GLU A 28 7.66 -17.02 0.27
CA GLU A 28 6.32 -17.26 -0.28
C GLU A 28 5.24 -17.13 0.81
N GLN A 29 5.44 -17.78 1.96
CA GLN A 29 4.53 -17.67 3.09
C GLN A 29 4.42 -16.25 3.65
N ALA A 30 5.51 -15.47 3.61
CA ALA A 30 5.48 -14.06 4.00
C ALA A 30 4.65 -13.22 3.04
N ILE A 31 4.83 -13.40 1.73
CA ILE A 31 4.02 -12.70 0.72
C ILE A 31 2.56 -13.12 0.79
N HIS A 32 2.25 -14.39 1.07
CA HIS A 32 0.86 -14.83 1.27
C HIS A 32 0.21 -14.24 2.53
N ARG A 33 0.98 -13.86 3.55
CA ARG A 33 0.43 -13.11 4.69
C ARG A 33 0.00 -11.71 4.25
N ILE A 34 0.87 -11.00 3.54
CA ILE A 34 0.59 -9.67 2.96
C ILE A 34 -0.61 -9.75 2.00
N GLU A 35 -0.66 -10.74 1.12
CA GLU A 35 -1.80 -10.97 0.22
C GLU A 35 -3.14 -11.09 0.97
N ARG A 36 -3.17 -11.80 2.11
CA ARG A 36 -4.38 -11.91 2.93
C ARG A 36 -4.75 -10.56 3.54
N ASP A 37 -3.77 -9.80 4.01
CA ASP A 37 -4.00 -8.46 4.53
C ASP A 37 -4.65 -7.57 3.44
N GLU A 38 -4.24 -7.65 2.17
CA GLU A 38 -4.89 -6.91 1.06
C GLU A 38 -6.36 -7.31 0.84
N TRP A 39 -6.66 -8.61 0.94
CA TRP A 39 -8.04 -9.08 0.86
C TRP A 39 -8.87 -8.58 2.04
N ASP A 40 -8.27 -8.43 3.21
CA ASP A 40 -8.90 -7.93 4.43
C ASP A 40 -9.13 -6.42 4.33
N HIS A 41 -8.13 -5.67 3.87
CA HIS A 41 -8.24 -4.25 3.51
C HIS A 41 -9.40 -4.01 2.55
N ARG A 42 -9.49 -4.80 1.48
CA ARG A 42 -10.59 -4.73 0.51
C ARG A 42 -11.96 -4.93 1.16
N ARG A 43 -12.08 -5.87 2.10
CA ARG A 43 -13.34 -6.13 2.83
C ARG A 43 -13.71 -4.98 3.75
N ASN A 44 -12.73 -4.40 4.45
CA ASN A 44 -12.94 -3.24 5.32
C ASN A 44 -13.40 -2.01 4.51
N VAL A 45 -12.72 -1.68 3.40
CA VAL A 45 -13.16 -0.58 2.53
C VAL A 45 -14.57 -0.81 1.99
N LEU A 46 -14.91 -2.05 1.61
CA LEU A 46 -16.26 -2.38 1.15
C LEU A 46 -17.31 -2.22 2.26
N ALA A 47 -16.99 -2.60 3.49
CA ALA A 47 -17.89 -2.43 4.63
C ALA A 47 -18.19 -0.95 4.88
N ILE A 48 -17.17 -0.09 4.84
CA ILE A 48 -17.32 1.37 4.93
C ILE A 48 -18.16 1.90 3.76
N MET A 49 -17.87 1.48 2.53
CA MET A 49 -18.63 1.89 1.35
C MET A 49 -20.11 1.51 1.46
N ASN A 50 -20.41 0.29 1.89
CA ASN A 50 -21.79 -0.18 2.07
C ASN A 50 -22.52 0.60 3.17
N ARG A 51 -21.83 0.93 4.28
CA ARG A 51 -22.40 1.72 5.39
C ARG A 51 -22.89 3.10 4.92
N TRP A 52 -22.19 3.69 3.95
CA TRP A 52 -22.50 5.01 3.39
C TRP A 52 -23.16 4.93 2.00
N GLU A 53 -23.67 3.76 1.61
CA GLU A 53 -24.38 3.51 0.34
C GLU A 53 -23.57 3.92 -0.92
N ILE A 54 -22.26 3.85 -0.84
CA ILE A 54 -21.35 4.18 -1.95
C ILE A 54 -21.22 2.96 -2.86
N PRO A 55 -21.67 3.02 -4.12
CA PRO A 55 -21.63 1.87 -5.00
C PRO A 55 -20.20 1.54 -5.43
N VAL A 56 -19.95 0.27 -5.74
CA VAL A 56 -18.70 -0.15 -6.38
C VAL A 56 -18.63 0.38 -7.82
N ALA A 57 -17.50 1.02 -8.17
CA ALA A 57 -17.26 1.50 -9.52
C ALA A 57 -16.79 0.36 -10.45
N ARG A 58 -17.68 -0.14 -11.32
CA ARG A 58 -17.38 -1.23 -12.27
C ARG A 58 -16.15 -0.99 -13.14
N TRP A 59 -15.93 0.26 -13.57
CA TRP A 59 -14.76 0.64 -14.35
C TRP A 59 -13.45 0.43 -13.59
N TYR A 60 -13.38 0.90 -12.34
CA TYR A 60 -12.19 0.69 -11.51
C TYR A 60 -11.99 -0.80 -11.20
N GLU A 61 -13.07 -1.53 -10.93
CA GLU A 61 -12.99 -2.98 -10.74
C GLU A 61 -12.36 -3.71 -11.92
N LEU A 62 -12.77 -3.39 -13.15
CA LEU A 62 -12.18 -3.98 -14.35
C LEU A 62 -10.73 -3.52 -14.54
N LYS A 63 -10.48 -2.22 -14.46
CA LYS A 63 -9.15 -1.63 -14.64
C LYS A 63 -8.11 -2.25 -13.69
N TYR A 64 -8.41 -2.28 -12.40
CA TYR A 64 -7.48 -2.79 -11.39
C TYR A 64 -7.38 -4.33 -11.39
N HIS A 65 -8.43 -5.04 -11.80
CA HIS A 65 -8.31 -6.48 -12.08
C HIS A 65 -7.23 -6.75 -13.12
N VAL A 66 -7.28 -6.04 -14.26
CA VAL A 66 -6.32 -6.21 -15.35
C VAL A 66 -4.92 -5.79 -14.91
N ILE A 67 -4.78 -4.64 -14.25
CA ILE A 67 -3.49 -4.16 -13.74
C ILE A 67 -2.85 -5.20 -12.80
N GLY A 68 -3.60 -5.68 -11.79
CA GLY A 68 -3.07 -6.65 -10.82
C GLY A 68 -2.63 -7.96 -11.47
N LYS A 69 -3.41 -8.48 -12.43
CA LYS A 69 -3.04 -9.70 -13.18
C LYS A 69 -1.78 -9.51 -14.02
N ILE A 70 -1.63 -8.36 -14.69
CA ILE A 70 -0.43 -8.05 -15.47
C ILE A 70 0.80 -7.92 -14.57
N ILE A 71 0.69 -7.19 -13.44
CA ILE A 71 1.78 -7.04 -12.48
C ILE A 71 2.16 -8.42 -11.93
N GLY A 72 1.19 -9.19 -11.46
CA GLY A 72 1.45 -10.54 -10.94
C GLY A 72 2.11 -11.47 -11.97
N ALA A 73 1.68 -11.43 -13.24
CA ALA A 73 2.32 -12.20 -14.30
C ALA A 73 3.77 -11.73 -14.59
N SER A 74 4.04 -10.42 -14.49
CA SER A 74 5.37 -9.87 -14.71
C SER A 74 6.39 -10.29 -13.66
N CYS A 75 5.96 -10.61 -12.42
CA CYS A 75 6.82 -11.07 -11.34
C CYS A 75 7.67 -12.29 -11.74
N TYR A 76 7.16 -13.16 -12.62
CA TYR A 76 7.88 -14.34 -13.12
C TYR A 76 9.03 -14.01 -14.07
N LEU A 77 9.07 -12.79 -14.61
CA LEU A 77 10.02 -12.39 -15.66
C LEU A 77 11.09 -11.41 -15.17
N ILE A 78 10.75 -10.58 -14.19
CA ILE A 78 11.58 -9.41 -13.79
C ILE A 78 12.56 -9.71 -12.63
N GLY A 79 12.71 -10.99 -12.28
CA GLY A 79 13.62 -11.47 -11.23
C GLY A 79 13.11 -11.18 -9.82
N ARG A 80 13.96 -11.42 -8.81
CA ARG A 80 13.57 -11.27 -7.38
C ARG A 80 13.54 -9.82 -6.90
N PHE A 81 14.49 -8.99 -7.32
CA PHE A 81 14.65 -7.65 -6.74
C PHE A 81 13.49 -6.71 -7.09
N MET A 82 13.06 -6.66 -8.36
CA MET A 82 12.05 -5.70 -8.81
C MET A 82 10.67 -5.91 -8.15
N PRO A 83 10.13 -7.14 -8.00
CA PRO A 83 8.87 -7.36 -7.31
C PRO A 83 8.91 -6.87 -5.86
N TYR A 84 9.98 -7.15 -5.12
CA TYR A 84 10.15 -6.63 -3.75
C TYR A 84 10.27 -5.11 -3.71
N PHE A 85 11.03 -4.51 -4.62
CA PHE A 85 11.19 -3.06 -4.67
C PHE A 85 9.87 -2.35 -4.98
N PHE A 86 9.16 -2.80 -6.02
CA PHE A 86 7.90 -2.16 -6.42
C PHE A 86 6.76 -2.45 -5.44
N ALA A 87 6.75 -3.60 -4.77
CA ALA A 87 5.83 -3.88 -3.69
C ALA A 87 6.02 -2.90 -2.52
N GLY A 88 7.25 -2.73 -2.01
CA GLY A 88 7.47 -1.77 -0.94
C GLY A 88 7.14 -0.32 -1.33
N LYS A 89 7.41 0.08 -2.58
CA LYS A 89 7.00 1.40 -3.09
C LYS A 89 5.48 1.53 -3.20
N LEU A 90 4.77 0.46 -3.56
CA LEU A 90 3.30 0.42 -3.57
C LEU A 90 2.78 0.67 -2.16
N GLU A 91 3.25 -0.09 -1.18
CA GLU A 91 2.76 0.01 0.20
C GLU A 91 3.09 1.35 0.85
N SER A 92 4.27 1.89 0.56
CA SER A 92 4.63 3.24 0.98
C SER A 92 3.62 4.31 0.56
N GLY A 93 2.99 4.13 -0.62
CA GLY A 93 1.93 5.00 -1.11
C GLY A 93 0.56 4.72 -0.47
N ASN A 94 0.28 3.46 -0.15
CA ASN A 94 -0.99 3.00 0.45
C ASN A 94 -1.13 3.45 1.91
N VAL A 95 -0.03 3.51 2.68
CA VAL A 95 0.00 3.99 4.08
C VAL A 95 -0.81 5.27 4.26
N CYS A 96 -0.59 6.26 3.39
CA CYS A 96 -1.27 7.54 3.48
C CYS A 96 -2.70 7.53 2.94
N GLU A 97 -3.09 6.57 2.09
CA GLU A 97 -4.44 6.52 1.53
C GLU A 97 -5.49 6.33 2.64
N TYR A 98 -5.22 5.48 3.64
CA TYR A 98 -6.15 5.24 4.75
C TYR A 98 -6.12 6.33 5.82
N ILE A 99 -4.95 6.84 6.18
CA ILE A 99 -4.83 7.95 7.14
C ILE A 99 -5.51 9.21 6.60
N VAL A 100 -5.38 9.48 5.31
CA VAL A 100 -6.08 10.60 4.67
C VAL A 100 -7.58 10.34 4.58
N MET A 101 -8.00 9.10 4.32
CA MET A 101 -9.42 8.74 4.36
C MET A 101 -10.03 8.96 5.75
N MET A 102 -9.32 8.56 6.81
CA MET A 102 -9.71 8.82 8.21
C MET A 102 -9.88 10.32 8.46
N ARG A 103 -8.90 11.14 8.05
CA ARG A 103 -8.98 12.60 8.19
C ARG A 103 -10.19 13.18 7.46
N TYR A 104 -10.51 12.71 6.26
CA TYR A 104 -11.71 13.16 5.55
C TYR A 104 -13.00 12.77 6.26
N PHE A 105 -13.07 11.60 6.89
CA PHE A 105 -14.20 11.25 7.76
C PHE A 105 -14.27 12.17 8.99
N ASN A 106 -13.14 12.45 9.65
CA ASN A 106 -13.11 13.36 10.79
C ASN A 106 -13.55 14.79 10.42
N GLU A 107 -13.17 15.28 9.23
CA GLU A 107 -13.62 16.59 8.70
C GLU A 107 -15.14 16.64 8.50
N LEU A 108 -15.78 15.49 8.30
CA LEU A 108 -17.24 15.33 8.24
C LEU A 108 -17.88 15.06 9.61
N GLY A 109 -17.09 15.03 10.68
CA GLY A 109 -17.56 14.70 12.03
C GLY A 109 -17.85 13.21 12.22
N ILE A 110 -17.24 12.33 11.41
CA ILE A 110 -17.38 10.88 11.48
C ILE A 110 -16.07 10.30 12.03
N ASP A 111 -16.15 9.57 13.14
CA ASP A 111 -15.03 8.90 13.82
C ASP A 111 -15.20 7.37 13.91
N ASP A 112 -16.37 6.84 13.56
CA ASP A 112 -16.71 5.40 13.53
C ASP A 112 -15.68 4.51 12.78
N HIS A 113 -14.90 5.08 11.85
CA HIS A 113 -13.96 4.34 10.99
C HIS A 113 -12.48 4.59 11.36
N ASP A 114 -12.22 5.37 12.41
CA ASP A 114 -10.86 5.84 12.71
C ASP A 114 -9.93 4.68 13.06
N GLU A 115 -10.36 3.79 13.95
CA GLU A 115 -9.58 2.65 14.39
C GLU A 115 -9.20 1.75 13.20
N VAL A 116 -10.19 1.31 12.41
CA VAL A 116 -9.93 0.42 11.27
C VAL A 116 -9.06 1.06 10.19
N LEU A 117 -9.29 2.35 9.85
CA LEU A 117 -8.50 3.02 8.82
C LEU A 117 -7.06 3.28 9.30
N TYR A 118 -6.89 3.59 10.59
CA TYR A 118 -5.57 3.78 11.17
C TYR A 118 -4.80 2.46 11.26
N GLU A 119 -5.43 1.38 11.71
CA GLU A 119 -4.82 0.04 11.74
C GLU A 119 -4.40 -0.41 10.34
N MET A 120 -5.23 -0.21 9.33
CA MET A 120 -4.88 -0.49 7.93
C MET A 120 -3.67 0.33 7.48
N GLY A 121 -3.64 1.64 7.78
CA GLY A 121 -2.47 2.48 7.47
C GLY A 121 -1.18 2.01 8.15
N LEU A 122 -1.25 1.53 9.40
CA LEU A 122 -0.11 0.93 10.08
C LEU A 122 0.29 -0.42 9.48
N LYS A 123 -0.67 -1.19 8.97
CA LYS A 123 -0.43 -2.48 8.33
C LYS A 123 0.34 -2.33 7.02
N GLU A 124 -0.03 -1.35 6.20
CA GLU A 124 0.75 -1.00 5.00
C GLU A 124 2.16 -0.54 5.37
N LYS A 125 2.31 0.14 6.52
CA LYS A 125 3.62 0.57 6.98
C LYS A 125 4.49 -0.61 7.39
N GLU A 126 3.91 -1.61 8.05
CA GLU A 126 4.57 -2.88 8.38
C GLU A 126 5.07 -3.57 7.11
N HIS A 127 4.24 -3.64 6.06
CA HIS A 127 4.62 -4.22 4.78
C HIS A 127 5.75 -3.45 4.09
N GLU A 128 5.68 -2.11 4.07
CA GLU A 128 6.77 -1.27 3.53
C GLU A 128 8.10 -1.59 4.21
N VAL A 129 8.12 -1.61 5.55
CA VAL A 129 9.34 -1.88 6.34
C VAL A 129 9.86 -3.29 6.06
N TYR A 130 8.97 -4.28 5.97
CA TYR A 130 9.34 -5.64 5.56
C TYR A 130 10.07 -5.64 4.21
N PHE A 131 9.52 -4.94 3.21
CA PHE A 131 10.13 -4.87 1.89
C PHE A 131 11.47 -4.13 1.86
N GLN A 132 11.58 -3.02 2.60
CA GLN A 132 12.85 -2.30 2.77
C GLN A 132 13.93 -3.20 3.38
N GLU A 133 13.58 -3.97 4.41
CA GLU A 133 14.50 -4.88 5.09
C GLU A 133 14.99 -5.99 4.16
N ILE A 134 14.10 -6.57 3.32
CA ILE A 134 14.47 -7.60 2.34
C ILE A 134 15.46 -7.06 1.29
N ILE A 135 15.28 -5.82 0.83
CA ILE A 135 16.09 -5.26 -0.27
C ILE A 135 17.28 -4.41 0.18
N LYS A 136 17.45 -4.14 1.48
CA LYS A 136 18.43 -3.16 2.00
C LYS A 136 19.87 -3.35 1.53
N ASN A 137 20.25 -4.60 1.27
CA ASN A 137 21.59 -4.97 0.83
C ASN A 137 21.68 -5.25 -0.68
N ALA A 138 20.62 -4.98 -1.45
CA ALA A 138 20.59 -5.25 -2.88
C ALA A 138 21.50 -4.26 -3.64
N PRO A 139 22.39 -4.74 -4.54
CA PRO A 139 23.33 -3.87 -5.27
C PRO A 139 22.65 -2.79 -6.14
N TRP A 140 21.44 -3.05 -6.61
CA TRP A 140 20.68 -2.16 -7.49
C TRP A 140 19.90 -1.09 -6.72
N LEU A 141 19.76 -1.22 -5.40
CA LEU A 141 18.97 -0.32 -4.58
C LEU A 141 19.40 1.15 -4.68
N PRO A 142 20.70 1.51 -4.63
CA PRO A 142 21.12 2.92 -4.72
C PRO A 142 20.73 3.59 -6.05
N LEU A 143 20.71 2.83 -7.15
CA LEU A 143 20.27 3.34 -8.44
C LEU A 143 18.75 3.53 -8.47
N PHE A 144 18.01 2.53 -8.01
CA PHE A 144 16.55 2.55 -8.00
C PHE A 144 16.00 3.62 -7.05
N GLU A 145 16.60 3.79 -5.87
CA GLU A 145 16.20 4.82 -4.92
C GLU A 145 16.33 6.23 -5.51
N ARG A 146 17.40 6.49 -6.27
CA ARG A 146 17.57 7.76 -7.00
C ARG A 146 16.51 7.97 -8.08
N VAL A 147 16.13 6.93 -8.80
CA VAL A 147 15.20 7.03 -9.95
C VAL A 147 13.74 7.10 -9.49
N PHE A 148 13.37 6.33 -8.48
CA PHE A 148 11.98 6.15 -8.05
C PHE A 148 11.64 6.85 -6.74
N ASN A 149 12.61 7.50 -6.09
CA ASN A 149 12.46 8.23 -4.84
C ASN A 149 11.81 7.39 -3.72
N TRP A 150 12.19 6.11 -3.65
CA TRP A 150 11.78 5.16 -2.61
C TRP A 150 12.89 4.11 -2.44
N GLY A 151 13.25 3.76 -1.21
CA GLY A 151 14.34 2.81 -0.96
C GLY A 151 14.71 2.72 0.51
N ALA A 152 16.00 2.52 0.81
CA ALA A 152 16.47 2.27 2.18
C ALA A 152 16.34 3.50 3.09
N LYS A 153 16.38 4.71 2.52
CA LYS A 153 16.35 5.97 3.29
C LYS A 153 15.17 6.85 2.94
N THR A 154 14.39 6.45 1.95
CA THR A 154 13.33 7.27 1.36
C THR A 154 12.01 6.53 1.38
N SER A 155 10.99 7.17 1.98
CA SER A 155 9.60 6.73 2.05
C SER A 155 8.71 7.77 1.37
N LEU A 156 7.54 7.35 0.86
CA LEU A 156 6.50 8.22 0.31
C LEU A 156 5.53 8.73 1.40
N ASN A 157 5.70 8.27 2.63
CA ASN A 157 4.92 8.66 3.81
C ASN A 157 5.83 9.10 4.98
N ASP A 158 5.23 9.81 5.93
CA ASP A 158 5.84 10.28 7.18
C ASP A 158 5.43 9.45 8.40
N VAL A 159 4.85 8.26 8.20
CA VAL A 159 4.38 7.38 9.28
C VAL A 159 5.56 6.62 9.87
N GLU A 160 5.64 6.60 11.20
CA GLU A 160 6.69 5.92 11.95
C GLU A 160 6.23 4.51 12.35
N PHE A 161 7.08 3.50 12.15
CA PHE A 161 6.75 2.11 12.48
C PHE A 161 7.03 1.76 13.94
N GLU A 162 8.19 2.16 14.48
CA GLU A 162 8.61 1.78 15.84
C GLU A 162 7.85 2.54 16.94
N ASN A 163 7.46 3.79 16.66
CA ASN A 163 6.77 4.65 17.62
C ASN A 163 5.64 5.43 16.91
N PRO A 164 4.59 4.75 16.45
CA PRO A 164 3.51 5.39 15.72
C PRO A 164 2.75 6.37 16.64
N LEU A 165 2.34 7.52 16.08
CA LEU A 165 1.53 8.49 16.81
C LEU A 165 0.22 7.86 17.30
N PRO A 166 -0.23 8.09 18.54
CA PRO A 166 -1.52 7.59 19.01
C PRO A 166 -2.68 7.98 18.07
N LEU A 167 -3.70 7.12 17.92
CA LEU A 167 -4.85 7.30 17.03
C LEU A 167 -5.42 8.74 17.03
N LYS A 168 -5.67 9.30 18.22
CA LYS A 168 -6.19 10.68 18.40
C LYS A 168 -5.34 11.78 17.74
N THR A 169 -4.09 11.47 17.46
CA THR A 169 -3.11 12.38 16.84
C THR A 169 -2.61 11.90 15.48
N ALA A 170 -3.06 10.72 15.02
CA ALA A 170 -2.63 10.11 13.77
C ALA A 170 -2.98 10.95 12.53
N GLY A 171 -4.04 11.79 12.61
CA GLY A 171 -4.37 12.77 11.58
C GLY A 171 -3.28 13.85 11.33
N LYS A 172 -2.20 13.86 12.12
CA LYS A 172 -1.02 14.69 11.86
C LYS A 172 -0.11 14.12 10.76
N TYR A 173 -0.18 12.82 10.50
CA TYR A 173 0.53 12.19 9.39
C TYR A 173 -0.06 12.59 8.03
N CYS A 174 0.72 12.40 6.97
CA CYS A 174 0.31 12.52 5.57
C CYS A 174 -0.27 13.90 5.20
N LYS A 175 0.16 14.97 5.88
CA LYS A 175 -0.32 16.34 5.60
C LYS A 175 0.02 16.83 4.19
N GLY A 176 1.13 16.34 3.63
CA GLY A 176 1.58 16.64 2.27
C GLY A 176 1.01 15.68 1.21
N TYR A 177 0.26 14.66 1.59
CA TYR A 177 -0.28 13.68 0.65
C TYR A 177 -1.22 14.37 -0.35
N GLY A 178 -0.98 14.14 -1.64
CA GLY A 178 -1.72 14.78 -2.73
C GLY A 178 -1.29 16.22 -3.09
N LYS A 179 -0.37 16.86 -2.34
CA LYS A 179 0.09 18.24 -2.62
C LYS A 179 1.35 18.33 -3.50
N GLY A 180 1.87 17.22 -4.02
CA GLY A 180 3.08 17.26 -4.87
C GLY A 180 3.55 15.89 -5.37
N GLN A 181 2.87 15.34 -6.39
CA GLN A 181 3.48 14.44 -7.39
C GLN A 181 3.57 15.15 -8.77
N ALA A 182 3.65 16.48 -8.76
CA ALA A 182 3.97 17.32 -9.91
C ALA A 182 4.99 18.39 -9.46
N GLY A 183 6.21 18.38 -10.02
CA GLY A 183 7.23 19.44 -9.90
C GLY A 183 7.86 19.59 -8.51
N TYR A 184 9.17 19.36 -8.31
CA TYR A 184 10.19 20.38 -8.59
C TYR A 184 9.71 21.62 -9.35
N GLU A 185 9.40 22.69 -8.60
CA GLU A 185 9.58 24.07 -9.03
C GLU A 185 10.16 24.88 -7.84
N ASN A 186 11.47 25.12 -7.92
CA ASN A 186 12.08 26.44 -7.93
C ASN A 186 13.29 26.36 -8.86
#